data_AF-A0A4Z0G8Q9-F1
#
_entry.id   AF-A0A4Z0G8Q9-F1
#
_cell.length_a   1.000
_cell.length_b   1.000
_cell.length_c   1.000
_cell.angle_alpha   90.00
_cell.angle_beta   90.00
_cell.angle_gamma   90.00
#
_symmetry.space_group_name_H-M   'P 1'
#
loop_
_entity.id
_entity.type
_entity.pdbx_description
1 polymer ?
#
loop_
_entity_poly.entity_id
_entity_poly.type
_entity_poly.pdbx_seq_one_letter_code
_entity_poly.pdbx_strand_id
1 'polypeptide(L)'
;MSFEDEWREALRQSSATAGTRLDHVAEGGKADLVVKRDDLGAIGHDAYRLHTAMTKNGRHAHSSTAAAATALTNRNFTCGAALTKVNRDWSTQLDTLKHACAQISNHLDYTQAAHAKDDQHIAGELTAVSKILKYWK
;
A
#
# COMPACT_ATOMS: atom_id res chain seq x y z
N MET A 1 16.13 -10.96 -12.85
CA MET A 1 15.35 -9.84 -12.34
C MET A 1 14.41 -10.41 -11.29
N SER A 2 14.42 -9.88 -10.07
CA SER A 2 13.53 -10.39 -9.02
C SER A 2 12.15 -9.76 -9.17
N PHE A 3 11.12 -10.41 -8.63
CA PHE A 3 9.80 -9.80 -8.58
C PHE A 3 9.81 -8.48 -7.80
N GLU A 4 10.65 -8.37 -6.76
CA GLU A 4 10.79 -7.12 -6.01
C GLU A 4 11.27 -5.99 -6.93
N ASP A 5 12.20 -6.26 -7.84
CA ASP A 5 12.68 -5.27 -8.81
C ASP A 5 11.56 -4.88 -9.80
N GLU A 6 10.80 -5.86 -10.30
CA GLU A 6 9.67 -5.64 -11.22
C GLU A 6 8.54 -4.86 -10.53
N TRP A 7 8.25 -5.19 -9.28
CA TRP A 7 7.26 -4.52 -8.44
C TRP A 7 7.69 -3.09 -8.14
N ARG A 8 8.97 -2.87 -7.79
CA ARG A 8 9.51 -1.52 -7.57
C ARG A 8 9.49 -0.70 -8.85
N GLU A 9 9.77 -1.29 -10.00
CA GLU A 9 9.67 -0.58 -11.28
C GLU A 9 8.20 -0.24 -11.61
N ALA A 10 7.26 -1.15 -11.38
CA ALA A 10 5.84 -0.88 -11.53
C ALA A 10 5.37 0.25 -10.59
N LEU A 11 5.84 0.26 -9.34
CA LEU A 11 5.58 1.34 -8.39
C LEU A 11 6.15 2.68 -8.90
N ARG A 12 7.36 2.65 -9.46
CA ARG A 12 8.04 3.83 -10.02
C ARG A 12 7.36 4.36 -11.28
N GLN A 13 6.82 3.47 -12.12
CA GLN A 13 6.02 3.84 -13.29
C GLN A 13 4.66 4.40 -12.88
N SER A 14 4.03 3.82 -11.85
CA SER A 14 2.80 4.35 -11.25
C SER A 14 3.02 5.72 -10.65
N SER A 15 4.12 5.95 -9.93
CA SER A 15 4.45 7.27 -9.37
C SER A 15 4.84 8.29 -10.43
N ALA A 16 5.47 7.86 -11.54
CA ALA A 16 5.71 8.71 -12.69
C ALA A 16 4.42 9.09 -13.44
N THR A 17 3.44 8.18 -13.51
CA THR A 17 2.12 8.44 -14.12
C THR A 17 1.22 9.27 -13.19
N ALA A 18 1.33 9.07 -11.88
CA ALA A 18 0.74 9.94 -10.85
C ALA A 18 1.54 11.25 -10.65
N GLY A 19 2.64 11.42 -11.40
CA GLY A 19 3.56 12.54 -11.33
C GLY A 19 2.98 13.81 -11.93
N THR A 20 1.95 14.38 -11.29
CA THR A 20 1.91 15.83 -11.16
C THR A 20 3.10 16.23 -10.31
N ARG A 21 4.09 16.88 -10.95
CA ARG A 21 5.33 17.42 -10.39
C ARG A 21 5.09 18.10 -9.02
N LEU A 22 5.35 17.39 -7.93
CA LEU A 22 5.25 17.93 -6.57
C LEU A 22 6.33 18.99 -6.26
N ASP A 23 7.42 19.04 -7.03
CA ASP A 23 8.58 19.90 -6.74
C ASP A 23 8.99 20.84 -7.87
N HIS A 24 8.07 21.16 -8.79
CA HIS A 24 8.38 22.18 -9.79
C HIS A 24 7.21 23.13 -10.02
N VAL A 25 7.49 24.42 -9.89
CA VAL A 25 6.65 25.52 -10.37
C VAL A 25 6.47 25.35 -11.88
N ALA A 26 5.33 24.79 -12.28
CA ALA A 26 4.82 24.90 -13.63
C ALA A 26 3.73 25.97 -13.60
N GLU A 27 3.94 27.04 -14.37
CA GLU A 27 2.95 28.09 -14.54
C GLU A 27 1.60 27.51 -14.99
N GLY A 28 0.54 27.88 -14.28
CA GLY A 28 -0.81 27.95 -14.86
C GLY A 28 -1.51 26.63 -15.16
N GLY A 29 -1.77 25.83 -14.14
CA GLY A 29 -2.78 24.77 -14.19
C GLY A 29 -3.21 24.35 -12.80
N LYS A 30 -4.31 24.93 -12.28
CA LYS A 30 -4.94 24.51 -11.02
C LYS A 30 -5.50 23.08 -11.17
N ALA A 31 -4.64 22.08 -11.03
CA ALA A 31 -5.10 20.79 -10.54
C ALA A 31 -5.36 20.99 -9.05
N ASP A 32 -6.64 21.14 -8.68
CA ASP A 32 -7.05 21.21 -7.29
C ASP A 32 -6.85 19.82 -6.68
N LEU A 33 -5.67 19.58 -6.10
CA LEU A 33 -5.32 18.31 -5.46
C LEU A 33 -6.01 18.21 -4.10
N VAL A 34 -7.34 18.27 -4.10
CA VAL A 34 -8.17 18.06 -2.91
C VAL A 34 -8.34 16.57 -2.71
N VAL A 35 -7.50 16.01 -1.86
CA VAL A 35 -7.66 14.63 -1.39
C VAL A 35 -8.57 14.65 -0.15
N LYS A 36 -9.70 13.96 -0.22
CA LYS A 36 -10.61 13.87 0.93
C LYS A 36 -10.14 12.78 1.89
N ARG A 37 -10.28 13.06 3.19
CA ARG A 37 -9.93 12.12 4.27
C ARG A 37 -10.65 10.77 4.13
N ASP A 38 -11.90 10.78 3.66
CA ASP A 38 -12.71 9.58 3.48
C ASP A 38 -12.18 8.71 2.33
N ASP A 39 -11.67 9.33 1.26
CA ASP A 39 -11.07 8.61 0.12
C ASP A 39 -9.77 7.91 0.55
N LEU A 40 -8.94 8.58 1.38
CA LEU A 40 -7.76 7.95 1.98
C LEU A 40 -8.13 6.80 2.94
N GLY A 41 -9.20 6.97 3.71
CA GLY A 41 -9.72 5.92 4.58
C GLY A 41 -10.20 4.70 3.79
N ALA A 42 -10.87 4.91 2.67
CA ALA A 42 -11.31 3.83 1.78
C ALA A 42 -10.13 3.05 1.19
N ILE A 43 -9.09 3.75 0.73
CA ILE A 43 -7.87 3.11 0.20
C ILE A 43 -7.15 2.30 1.29
N GLY A 44 -7.00 2.87 2.50
CA GLY A 44 -6.40 2.16 3.63
C GLY A 44 -7.19 0.90 3.99
N HIS A 45 -8.52 0.99 4.02
CA HIS A 45 -9.40 -0.15 4.29
C HIS A 45 -9.27 -1.25 3.23
N ASP A 46 -9.23 -0.90 1.94
CA ASP A 46 -9.07 -1.88 0.87
C ASP A 46 -7.69 -2.55 0.91
N ALA A 47 -6.63 -1.79 1.22
CA ALA A 47 -5.30 -2.35 1.44
C ALA A 47 -5.30 -3.36 2.61
N TYR A 48 -5.98 -3.03 3.72
CA TYR A 48 -6.14 -3.94 4.86
C TYR A 48 -6.92 -5.21 4.49
N ARG A 49 -7.99 -5.09 3.71
CA ARG A 49 -8.78 -6.24 3.24
C ARG A 49 -7.96 -7.15 2.34
N LEU A 50 -7.19 -6.58 1.41
CA LEU A 50 -6.28 -7.33 0.55
C LEU A 50 -5.21 -8.06 1.36
N HIS A 51 -4.56 -7.37 2.31
CA HIS A 51 -3.59 -7.98 3.22
C HIS A 51 -4.18 -9.18 3.98
N THR A 52 -5.39 -9.01 4.53
CA THR A 52 -6.08 -10.06 5.28
C THR A 52 -6.46 -11.25 4.39
N ALA A 53 -7.02 -10.99 3.21
CA ALA A 53 -7.41 -12.04 2.26
C ALA A 53 -6.20 -12.84 1.76
N MET A 54 -5.09 -12.16 1.44
CA MET A 54 -3.83 -12.79 1.04
C MET A 54 -3.20 -13.59 2.19
N THR A 55 -3.25 -13.08 3.42
CA THR A 55 -2.77 -13.81 4.61
C THR A 55 -3.54 -15.10 4.83
N LYS A 56 -4.87 -15.06 4.67
CA LYS A 56 -5.74 -16.22 4.87
C LYS A 56 -5.61 -17.25 3.74
N ASN A 57 -5.64 -16.80 2.49
CA ASN A 57 -5.87 -17.68 1.34
C ASN A 57 -4.65 -17.82 0.42
N GLY A 58 -3.68 -16.90 0.47
CA GLY A 58 -2.59 -16.83 -0.51
C GLY A 58 -1.67 -18.06 -0.52
N ARG A 59 -1.62 -18.83 0.57
CA ARG A 59 -0.82 -20.07 0.65
C ARG A 59 -1.65 -21.36 0.60
N HIS A 60 -2.93 -21.28 0.22
CA HIS A 60 -3.85 -22.44 0.26
C HIS A 60 -3.30 -23.67 -0.50
N ALA A 61 -2.72 -23.47 -1.69
CA ALA A 61 -2.18 -24.55 -2.51
C ALA A 61 -0.70 -24.87 -2.24
N HIS A 62 -0.04 -24.21 -1.29
CA HIS A 62 1.42 -24.29 -1.15
C HIS A 62 1.91 -25.71 -0.83
N SER A 63 1.25 -26.39 0.13
CA SER A 63 1.63 -27.74 0.55
C SER A 63 1.33 -28.80 -0.51
N SER A 64 0.16 -28.74 -1.14
CA SER A 64 -0.24 -29.65 -2.21
C SER A 64 0.63 -29.48 -3.46
N THR A 65 0.99 -28.24 -3.80
CA THR A 65 1.91 -27.93 -4.91
C THR A 65 3.31 -28.45 -4.63
N ALA A 66 3.83 -28.27 -3.42
CA ALA A 66 5.14 -28.81 -3.02
C ALA A 66 5.15 -30.36 -3.08
N ALA A 67 4.09 -31.02 -2.60
CA ALA A 67 3.98 -32.47 -2.68
C ALA A 67 3.92 -32.98 -4.13
N ALA A 68 3.16 -32.30 -4.99
CA ALA A 68 3.09 -32.63 -6.42
C ALA A 68 4.44 -32.43 -7.11
N ALA A 69 5.15 -31.35 -6.81
CA ALA A 69 6.47 -31.07 -7.36
C ALA A 69 7.49 -32.16 -7.01
N THR A 70 7.52 -32.60 -5.75
CA THR A 70 8.34 -33.74 -5.30
C THR A 70 7.95 -35.04 -6.01
N ALA A 71 6.66 -35.35 -6.10
CA ALA A 71 6.19 -36.58 -6.75
C ALA A 71 6.55 -36.64 -8.24
N LEU A 72 6.44 -35.51 -8.95
CA LEU A 72 6.83 -35.38 -10.36
C LEU A 72 8.35 -35.50 -10.53
N THR A 73 9.12 -34.87 -9.65
CA THR A 73 10.58 -34.94 -9.66
C THR A 73 11.08 -36.37 -9.43
N ASN A 74 10.51 -37.10 -8.47
CA ASN A 74 10.84 -38.49 -8.18
C ASN A 74 10.51 -39.45 -9.35
N ARG A 75 9.61 -39.02 -10.25
CA ARG A 75 9.25 -39.73 -11.48
C ARG A 75 10.03 -39.23 -12.71
N ASN A 76 11.09 -38.46 -12.51
CA ASN A 76 11.96 -37.89 -13.56
C ASN A 76 11.24 -36.94 -14.53
N PHE A 77 10.10 -36.35 -14.14
CA PHE A 77 9.46 -35.32 -14.94
C PHE A 77 10.12 -33.96 -14.69
N THR A 78 10.56 -33.30 -15.77
CA THR A 78 11.16 -31.95 -15.73
C THR A 78 10.21 -30.90 -15.14
N CYS A 79 8.89 -31.11 -15.27
CA CYS A 79 7.90 -30.20 -14.69
C CYS A 79 7.90 -30.17 -13.15
N GLY A 80 8.48 -31.18 -12.48
CA GLY A 80 8.64 -31.16 -11.02
C GLY A 80 9.51 -30.00 -10.54
N ALA A 81 10.68 -29.80 -11.17
CA ALA A 81 11.56 -28.68 -10.86
C ALA A 81 10.93 -27.33 -11.21
N ALA A 82 10.19 -27.25 -12.33
CA ALA A 82 9.45 -26.06 -12.71
C ALA A 82 8.36 -25.70 -11.68
N LEU A 83 7.63 -26.69 -11.17
CA LEU A 83 6.58 -26.49 -10.18
C LEU A 83 7.14 -26.04 -8.83
N THR A 84 8.30 -26.57 -8.41
CA THR A 84 9.04 -26.07 -7.24
C THR A 84 9.40 -24.60 -7.40
N LYS A 85 9.91 -24.20 -8.57
CA LYS A 85 10.23 -22.80 -8.86
C LYS A 85 8.99 -21.91 -8.76
N VAL A 86 7.89 -22.29 -9.39
CA VAL A 86 6.63 -21.52 -9.34
C VAL A 86 6.12 -21.38 -7.90
N ASN A 87 6.13 -22.46 -7.11
CA ASN A 87 5.66 -22.41 -5.72
C ASN A 87 6.49 -21.46 -4.84
N ARG A 88 7.81 -21.44 -5.05
CA ARG A 88 8.71 -20.50 -4.37
C ARG A 88 8.45 -19.06 -4.82
N ASP A 89 8.44 -18.83 -6.13
CA ASP A 89 8.31 -17.48 -6.70
C ASP A 89 6.95 -16.87 -6.29
N TRP A 90 5.88 -17.66 -6.28
CA TRP A 90 4.57 -17.25 -5.75
C TRP A 90 4.64 -16.84 -4.27
N SER A 91 5.38 -17.59 -3.44
CA SER A 91 5.51 -17.27 -2.01
C SER A 91 6.23 -15.94 -1.80
N THR A 92 7.30 -15.68 -2.56
CA THR A 92 8.00 -14.39 -2.55
C THR A 92 7.07 -13.25 -2.99
N GLN A 93 6.35 -13.43 -4.09
CA GLN A 93 5.40 -12.43 -4.61
C GLN A 93 4.31 -12.09 -3.59
N LEU A 94 3.72 -13.13 -2.98
CA LEU A 94 2.70 -12.99 -1.96
C LEU A 94 3.21 -12.20 -0.74
N ASP A 95 4.43 -12.47 -0.30
CA ASP A 95 5.03 -11.79 0.85
C ASP A 95 5.30 -10.31 0.54
N THR A 96 5.84 -9.99 -0.64
CA THR A 96 6.02 -8.60 -1.11
C THR A 96 4.69 -7.85 -1.15
N LEU A 97 3.64 -8.43 -1.76
CA LEU A 97 2.33 -7.79 -1.87
C LEU A 97 1.67 -7.58 -0.51
N LYS A 98 1.79 -8.57 0.40
CA LYS A 98 1.30 -8.42 1.78
C LYS A 98 2.02 -7.28 2.50
N HIS A 99 3.34 -7.19 2.38
CA HIS A 99 4.11 -6.14 3.02
C HIS A 99 3.71 -4.76 2.50
N ALA A 100 3.58 -4.60 1.18
CA ALA A 100 3.15 -3.36 0.55
C ALA A 100 1.74 -2.94 1.02
N CYS A 101 0.78 -3.87 1.05
CA CYS A 101 -0.58 -3.57 1.53
C CYS A 101 -0.60 -3.17 3.00
N ALA A 102 0.19 -3.85 3.85
CA ALA A 102 0.32 -3.48 5.26
C ALA A 102 0.94 -2.08 5.43
N GLN A 103 1.98 -1.75 4.65
CA GLN A 103 2.60 -0.43 4.67
C GLN A 103 1.62 0.67 4.24
N ILE A 104 0.86 0.46 3.17
CA ILE A 104 -0.15 1.43 2.68
C ILE A 104 -1.21 1.67 3.76
N SER A 105 -1.80 0.60 4.30
CA SER A 105 -2.82 0.71 5.35
C SER A 105 -2.29 1.47 6.57
N ASN A 106 -1.11 1.08 7.08
CA ASN A 106 -0.52 1.71 8.26
C ASN A 106 -0.17 3.19 8.00
N HIS A 107 0.35 3.51 6.81
CA HIS A 107 0.71 4.88 6.47
C HIS A 107 -0.54 5.77 6.37
N LEU A 108 -1.60 5.30 5.72
CA LEU A 108 -2.84 6.07 5.58
C LEU A 108 -3.57 6.26 6.91
N ASP A 109 -3.60 5.24 7.77
CA ASP A 109 -4.13 5.36 9.13
C ASP A 109 -3.35 6.41 9.93
N TYR A 110 -2.01 6.40 9.83
CA TYR A 110 -1.16 7.41 10.46
C TYR A 110 -1.44 8.82 9.92
N THR A 111 -1.48 8.99 8.59
CA THR A 111 -1.78 10.29 7.95
C THR A 111 -3.14 10.82 8.39
N GLN A 112 -4.16 9.98 8.43
CA GLN A 112 -5.50 10.37 8.87
C GLN A 112 -5.49 10.83 10.35
N ALA A 113 -4.81 10.09 11.23
CA ALA A 113 -4.72 10.43 12.64
C ALA A 113 -3.91 11.72 12.88
N ALA A 114 -2.82 11.93 12.14
CA ALA A 114 -1.99 13.12 12.22
C ALA A 114 -2.79 14.37 11.81
N HIS A 115 -3.47 14.35 10.67
CA HIS A 115 -4.30 15.48 10.23
C HIS A 115 -5.45 15.77 11.19
N ALA A 116 -6.10 14.74 11.74
CA ALA A 116 -7.16 14.96 12.74
C ALA A 116 -6.63 15.65 14.01
N LYS A 117 -5.40 15.35 14.43
CA LYS A 117 -4.74 16.01 15.55
C LYS A 117 -4.40 17.47 15.23
N ASP A 118 -3.90 17.72 14.03
CA ASP A 118 -3.56 19.07 13.57
C ASP A 118 -4.82 19.95 13.47
N ASP A 119 -5.92 19.42 12.94
CA ASP A 119 -7.22 20.11 12.88
C ASP A 119 -7.72 20.51 14.27
N GLN A 120 -7.59 19.61 15.26
CA GLN A 120 -7.95 19.90 16.66
C GLN A 120 -7.06 20.99 17.27
N HIS A 121 -5.76 20.95 16.99
CA HIS A 121 -4.82 21.96 17.46
C HIS A 121 -5.15 23.34 16.88
N ILE A 122 -5.32 23.44 15.56
CA ILE A 122 -5.69 24.68 14.86
C ILE A 122 -7.04 25.22 15.37
N ALA A 123 -8.05 24.36 15.53
CA ALA A 123 -9.35 24.76 16.08
C ALA A 123 -9.21 25.32 17.51
N GLY A 124 -8.33 24.73 18.32
CA GLY A 124 -7.99 25.21 19.65
C GLY A 124 -7.36 26.60 19.64
N GLU A 125 -6.35 26.80 18.79
CA GLU A 125 -5.66 28.09 18.63
C GLU A 125 -6.62 29.19 18.13
N LEU A 126 -7.42 28.91 17.11
CA LEU A 126 -8.43 29.84 16.59
C LEU A 126 -9.46 30.23 17.66
N THR A 127 -9.88 29.27 18.49
CA THR A 127 -10.79 29.53 19.61
C THR A 127 -10.13 30.41 20.68
N ALA A 128 -8.85 30.19 20.97
CA ALA A 128 -8.10 31.01 21.92
C ALA A 128 -7.95 32.46 21.43
N VAL A 129 -7.59 32.67 20.16
CA VAL A 129 -7.52 34.00 19.53
C VAL A 129 -8.88 34.70 19.57
N SER A 130 -9.96 33.98 19.23
CA SER A 130 -11.33 34.51 19.29
C SER A 130 -11.72 34.96 20.71
N LYS A 131 -11.31 34.23 21.75
CA LYS A 131 -11.51 34.65 23.14
C LYS A 131 -10.73 35.92 23.48
N ILE A 132 -9.47 36.05 23.06
CA ILE A 132 -8.66 37.25 23.30
C ILE A 132 -9.32 38.49 22.65
N LEU A 133 -9.84 38.36 21.43
CA LEU A 133 -10.54 39.44 20.73
C LEU A 133 -11.80 39.93 21.46
N LYS A 134 -12.46 39.08 22.27
CA LYS A 134 -13.59 39.51 23.11
C LYS A 134 -13.18 40.43 24.26
N TYR A 135 -11.94 40.35 24.74
CA TYR A 135 -11.43 41.19 25.83
C TYR A 135 -10.86 42.53 25.35
N TRP A 136 -10.77 42.74 24.02
CA TRP A 136 -10.25 43.96 23.39
C TRP A 136 -11.36 44.84 22.77
N LYS A 137 -12.62 44.63 23.17
CA LYS A 137 -13.76 45.53 22.91
C LYS A 137 -14.09 46.32 24.17
#